data_AF-A0A176RV09-F1
#
_entry.id   AF-A0A176RV09-F1
#
_cell.length_a   1.000
_cell.length_b   1.000
_cell.length_c   1.000
_cell.angle_alpha   90.00
_cell.angle_beta   90.00
_cell.angle_gamma   90.00
#
_symmetry.space_group_name_H-M   'P 1'
#
loop_
_entity.id
_entity.type
_entity.pdbx_description
1 polymer ?
#
loop_
_entity_poly.entity_id
_entity_poly.type
_entity_poly.pdbx_seq_one_letter_code
_entity_poly.pdbx_strand_id
1 'polypeptide(L)' 'MELAPLVGLADRIVDVVDTGNTLRANGLAPLEHIADISSRLIVNKAAMKMKHAQVKNLIQQLQVAVEGQKNPISYT' A
#
# COMPACT_ATOMS: atom_id res chain seq x y z
N MET A 1 -15.97 -6.34 -3.85
CA MET A 1 -15.28 -6.96 -5.01
C MET A 1 -15.38 -8.49 -4.98
N GLU A 2 -15.27 -9.04 -3.80
CA GLU A 2 -15.38 -10.43 -3.37
C GLU A 2 -16.72 -11.10 -3.73
N LEU A 3 -17.75 -10.28 -4.01
CA LEU A 3 -19.04 -10.75 -4.51
C LEU A 3 -18.97 -11.27 -5.95
N ALA A 4 -18.03 -10.81 -6.78
CA ALA A 4 -17.97 -11.16 -8.20
C ALA A 4 -17.78 -12.68 -8.45
N PRO A 5 -16.89 -13.38 -7.73
CA PRO A 5 -16.83 -14.85 -7.77
C PRO A 5 -18.09 -15.52 -7.20
N LEU A 6 -18.64 -14.98 -6.11
CA LEU A 6 -19.78 -15.58 -5.41
C LEU A 6 -21.06 -15.59 -6.26
N VAL A 7 -21.26 -14.59 -7.13
CA VAL A 7 -22.44 -14.49 -8.00
C VAL A 7 -22.17 -14.95 -9.44
N GLY A 8 -20.98 -15.49 -9.72
CA GLY A 8 -20.62 -15.99 -11.05
C GLY A 8 -20.36 -14.89 -12.09
N LEU A 9 -20.03 -13.67 -11.66
CA LEU A 9 -19.69 -12.55 -12.57
C LEU A 9 -18.26 -12.65 -13.11
N ALA A 10 -17.34 -13.24 -12.34
CA ALA A 10 -15.95 -13.42 -12.73
C ALA A 10 -15.36 -14.68 -12.08
N ASP A 11 -14.49 -15.39 -12.79
CA ASP A 11 -13.82 -16.58 -12.25
C ASP A 11 -12.80 -16.23 -11.15
N ARG A 12 -12.18 -15.05 -11.25
CA ARG A 12 -11.12 -14.57 -10.34
C ARG A 12 -11.15 -13.04 -10.22
N ILE A 13 -10.57 -12.53 -9.13
CA ILE A 13 -10.37 -11.10 -8.90
C ILE A 13 -8.89 -10.79 -8.66
N VAL A 14 -8.48 -9.58 -9.00
CA VAL A 14 -7.16 -9.02 -8.67
C VAL A 14 -7.38 -7.83 -7.75
N ASP A 15 -6.94 -7.93 -6.51
CA ASP A 15 -7.18 -6.91 -5.50
C ASP A 15 -5.92 -6.65 -4.65
N VAL A 16 -5.89 -5.48 -4.01
CA VAL A 16 -4.84 -5.13 -3.04
C VAL A 16 -5.24 -5.67 -1.68
N VAL A 17 -4.43 -6.58 -1.15
CA VAL A 17 -4.68 -7.24 0.13
C VAL A 17 -3.47 -7.12 1.07
N ASP A 18 -3.73 -7.08 2.37
CA ASP A 18 -2.70 -6.99 3.41
C ASP A 18 -2.22 -8.39 3.84
N THR A 19 -2.77 -8.97 4.92
CA THR A 19 -2.38 -10.30 5.44
C THR A 19 -3.17 -11.48 4.85
N GLY A 20 -4.05 -11.22 3.88
CA GLY A 20 -4.95 -12.23 3.29
C GLY A 20 -6.12 -12.66 4.19
N ASN A 21 -6.24 -12.12 5.42
CA ASN A 21 -7.37 -12.41 6.32
C ASN A 21 -8.72 -12.00 5.70
N THR A 22 -8.75 -10.88 4.99
CA THR A 22 -9.95 -10.41 4.28
C THR A 22 -10.41 -11.38 3.20
N LEU A 23 -9.48 -12.03 2.49
CA LEU A 23 -9.82 -13.04 1.48
C LEU A 23 -10.47 -14.27 2.15
N ARG A 24 -9.87 -14.76 3.24
CA ARG A 24 -10.41 -15.93 3.98
C ARG A 24 -11.83 -15.70 4.49
N ALA A 25 -12.11 -14.49 5.01
CA ALA A 25 -13.44 -14.13 5.51
C ALA A 25 -14.52 -14.19 4.41
N ASN A 26 -14.13 -14.04 3.15
CA ASN A 26 -15.02 -14.10 1.99
C ASN A 26 -14.99 -15.46 1.26
N GLY A 27 -14.37 -16.49 1.85
CA GLY A 27 -14.23 -17.80 1.23
C GLY A 27 -13.27 -17.82 0.03
N LEU A 28 -12.42 -16.80 -0.11
CA LEU A 28 -11.43 -16.68 -1.17
C LEU A 28 -10.05 -17.10 -0.67
N ALA A 29 -9.26 -17.69 -1.57
CA ALA A 29 -7.87 -18.07 -1.30
C ALA A 29 -6.93 -17.28 -2.22
N PRO A 30 -5.81 -16.74 -1.69
CA PRO A 30 -4.79 -16.14 -2.53
C PRO A 30 -4.17 -17.20 -3.44
N LEU A 31 -4.02 -16.88 -4.72
CA LEU A 31 -3.52 -17.81 -5.74
C LEU A 31 -2.09 -17.47 -6.16
N GLU A 32 -1.87 -16.21 -6.52
CA GLU A 32 -0.58 -15.69 -6.99
C GLU A 32 -0.37 -14.28 -6.45
N HIS A 33 0.85 -14.00 -5.98
CA HIS A 33 1.28 -12.66 -5.62
C HIS A 33 1.73 -11.92 -6.89
N ILE A 34 1.10 -10.79 -7.19
CA ILE A 34 1.44 -10.03 -8.41
C ILE A 34 2.57 -9.02 -8.15
N ALA A 35 2.42 -8.18 -7.13
CA ALA A 35 3.41 -7.16 -6.82
C ALA A 35 3.28 -6.66 -5.37
N ASP A 36 4.43 -6.34 -4.76
CA ASP A 36 4.45 -5.55 -3.53
C ASP A 36 4.14 -4.09 -3.85
N ILE A 37 3.35 -3.45 -2.99
CA ILE A 37 3.04 -2.03 -3.09
C ILE A 37 3.60 -1.26 -1.91
N SER A 38 3.86 0.02 -2.14
CA SER A 38 4.26 0.97 -1.10
C SER A 38 3.56 2.30 -1.33
N SER A 39 3.24 2.99 -0.24
CA SER A 39 2.86 4.39 -0.31
C SER A 39 4.07 5.22 -0.71
N ARG A 40 3.88 6.17 -1.66
CA ARG A 40 4.94 7.04 -2.16
C ARG A 40 4.53 8.50 -2.04
N LEU A 41 5.44 9.35 -1.58
CA LEU A 41 5.28 10.80 -1.63
C LEU A 41 5.59 11.30 -3.04
N ILE A 42 4.59 11.86 -3.72
CA ILE A 42 4.75 12.45 -5.05
C ILE A 42 4.68 13.97 -4.93
N VAL A 43 5.70 14.66 -5.45
CA VAL A 43 5.81 16.12 -5.38
C VAL A 43 5.76 16.71 -6.78
N ASN A 44 4.92 17.73 -6.96
CA ASN A 44 4.89 18.51 -8.18
C ASN A 44 6.23 19.26 -8.41
N LYS A 45 6.77 19.19 -9.64
CA LYS A 45 8.08 19.79 -9.98
C LYS A 45 8.12 21.31 -9.79
N ALA A 46 7.05 22.03 -10.10
CA ALA A 46 7.00 23.48 -9.91
C ALA A 46 6.98 23.84 -8.43
N ALA A 47 6.19 23.12 -7.62
CA ALA A 47 6.19 23.28 -6.17
C ALA A 47 7.56 22.96 -5.54
N MET A 48 8.26 21.93 -6.04
CA MET A 48 9.61 21.58 -5.58
C MET A 48 10.64 22.70 -5.83
N LYS A 49 10.45 23.50 -6.88
CA LYS A 49 11.30 24.66 -7.18
C LYS A 49 10.89 25.89 -6.38
N MET A 50 9.61 26.25 -6.42
CA MET A 50 9.11 27.51 -5.84
C MET A 50 9.02 27.46 -4.31
N LYS A 51 8.75 26.29 -3.73
CA LYS A 51 8.57 26.07 -2.28
C LYS A 51 9.65 25.14 -1.72
N HIS A 52 10.86 25.21 -2.29
CA HIS A 52 11.93 24.24 -2.05
C HIS A 52 12.17 23.97 -0.56
N ALA A 53 12.34 25.02 0.25
CA ALA A 53 12.62 24.88 1.67
C ALA A 53 11.51 24.14 2.43
N GLN A 54 10.24 24.52 2.22
CA GLN A 54 9.09 23.90 2.88
C GLN A 54 8.91 22.43 2.47
N VAL A 55 9.01 22.17 1.17
CA VAL A 55 8.87 20.81 0.63
C VAL A 55 10.01 19.91 1.11
N LYS A 56 11.26 20.42 1.11
CA LYS A 56 12.42 19.67 1.59
C LYS A 56 12.30 19.34 3.08
N ASN A 57 11.81 20.27 3.89
CA ASN A 57 11.57 20.02 5.32
C ASN A 57 10.54 18.90 5.53
N LEU A 58 9.42 18.93 4.80
CA LEU A 58 8.41 17.87 4.87
C LEU A 58 8.97 16.51 4.44
N ILE A 59 9.74 16.46 3.34
CA ILE A 59 10.40 15.24 2.88
C ILE A 59 11.30 14.67 3.97
N GLN A 60 12.10 15.51 4.63
CA GLN A 60 13.00 15.08 5.69
C GLN A 60 12.25 14.53 6.91
N GLN A 61 11.18 15.20 7.34
CA GLN A 61 10.34 14.73 8.44
C GLN A 61 9.71 13.36 8.15
N LEU A 62 9.17 13.19 6.94
CA LEU A 62 8.60 11.90 6.51
C LEU A 62 9.66 10.81 6.40
N GLN A 63 10.85 11.14 5.91
CA GLN A 63 11.95 10.17 5.82
C GLN A 63 12.35 9.65 7.21
N VAL A 64 12.53 10.54 8.19
CA VAL A 64 12.83 10.15 9.58
C VAL A 64 11.72 9.28 10.16
N ALA A 65 10.45 9.65 9.96
CA ALA A 65 9.31 8.88 10.48
C ALA A 65 9.25 7.46 9.89
N VAL A 66 9.47 7.32 8.58
CA VAL A 66 9.45 6.02 7.89
C VAL A 66 10.66 5.16 8.28
N GLU A 67 11.85 5.75 8.42
CA GLU A 67 13.06 5.02 8.86
C GLU A 67 12.92 4.53 10.30
N GLY A 68 12.33 5.32 11.20
CA GLY A 68 12.04 4.91 12.57
C GLY A 68 11.04 3.76 12.68
N GLN A 69 10.19 3.58 11.66
CA GLN A 69 9.18 2.51 11.60
C GLN A 69 9.74 1.18 11.08
N LYS A 70 10.96 1.14 10.50
CA LYS A 70 11.59 -0.08 9.97
C LYS A 70 12.12 -1.05 11.04
N ASN A 71 11.92 -0.77 12.34
CA ASN A 71 12.22 -1.72 13.40
C ASN A 71 11.09 -2.76 13.44
N PRO A 72 11.36 -4.06 13.19
CA PRO A 72 10.30 -5.01 12.90
C PRO A 72 9.45 -5.25 14.15
N ILE A 73 8.14 -5.08 13.99
CA ILE A 73 7.15 -5.59 14.92
C ILE A 73 7.28 -7.12 14.84
N SER A 74 8.00 -7.72 15.79
CA SER A 74 8.06 -9.17 15.95
C SER A 74 6.67 -9.68 16.34
N TYR A 75 6.00 -10.36 15.41
CA TYR A 75 4.81 -11.14 15.73
C TYR A 75 5.28 -12.53 16.20
N THR A 76 5.30 -12.72 17.52
CA THR A 76 5.16 -14.06 18.13
C THR A 76 3.67 -14.37 18.21
#